data_AF-I3X8K3-F1
#
_entry.id   AF-I3X8K3-F1
#
_cell.length_a   1.000
_cell.length_b   1.000
_cell.length_c   1.000
_cell.angle_alpha   90.00
_cell.angle_beta   90.00
_cell.angle_gamma   90.00
#
_symmetry.space_group_name_H-M   'P 1'
#
loop_
_entity.id
_entity.type
_entity.pdbx_description
1 polymer ?
#
loop_
_entity_poly.entity_id
_entity_poly.type
_entity_poly.pdbx_seq_one_letter_code
_entity_poly.pdbx_strand_id
1 'polypeptide(L)' 'MEIEPPIALHDADMLSVVFEELLQDYQTSRDSAVAEGILTRLIFTYDLGVRDPVLLKMLTVPFLRQRLSGTQ' A
#
# COMPACT_ATOMS: atom_id res chain seq x y z
N MET A 1 29.84 6.32 -5.85
CA MET A 1 28.84 5.87 -4.87
C MET A 1 27.60 5.59 -5.70
N GLU A 2 27.40 4.33 -6.08
CA GLU A 2 26.18 3.96 -6.78
C GLU A 2 25.05 4.02 -5.76
N ILE A 3 24.09 4.91 -6.00
CA ILE A 3 22.87 4.95 -5.21
C ILE A 3 22.07 3.76 -5.71
N GLU A 4 22.16 2.62 -5.01
CA GLU A 4 21.22 1.54 -5.25
C GLU A 4 19.82 2.10 -5.03
N PRO A 5 18.90 1.95 -6.00
CA PRO A 5 17.54 2.43 -5.81
C PRO A 5 16.97 1.68 -4.59
N PRO A 6 16.33 2.38 -3.65
CA PRO A 6 15.81 1.77 -2.41
C PRO A 6 14.75 0.68 -2.68
N ILE A 7 14.24 0.61 -3.91
CA ILE A 7 13.32 -0.41 -4.41
C ILE A 7 13.87 -0.87 -5.76
N ALA A 8 14.04 -2.17 -5.95
CA ALA A 8 14.42 -2.72 -7.25
C ALA A 8 13.35 -2.37 -8.30
N LEU A 9 13.74 -2.04 -9.53
CA LEU A 9 12.79 -1.59 -10.57
C LEU A 9 11.64 -2.59 -10.79
N HIS A 10 11.92 -3.88 -10.75
CA HIS A 10 10.91 -4.94 -10.85
C HIS A 10 9.90 -4.90 -9.69
N ASP A 11 10.36 -4.56 -8.49
CA ASP A 11 9.50 -4.46 -7.31
C ASP A 11 8.61 -3.21 -7.40
N ALA A 12 9.07 -2.13 -8.04
CA ALA A 12 8.25 -0.93 -8.26
C ALA A 12 7.02 -1.19 -9.13
N ASP A 13 7.15 -2.03 -10.16
CA ASP A 13 6.01 -2.45 -11.00
C ASP A 13 4.99 -3.25 -10.18
N MET A 14 5.48 -4.23 -9.40
CA MET A 14 4.65 -5.06 -8.53
C MET A 14 3.92 -4.22 -7.46
N LEU A 15 4.62 -3.29 -6.81
CA LEU A 15 4.03 -2.37 -5.84
C LEU A 15 3.00 -1.44 -6.49
N SER A 16 3.24 -0.97 -7.72
CA SER A 16 2.28 -0.16 -8.46
C SER A 16 1.00 -0.92 -8.78
N VAL A 17 1.11 -2.17 -9.23
CA VAL A 17 -0.06 -3.04 -9.49
C VAL A 17 -0.84 -3.28 -8.20
N VAL A 18 -0.16 -3.65 -7.11
CA VAL A 18 -0.79 -3.86 -5.80
C VAL A 18 -1.51 -2.60 -5.31
N PHE A 19 -0.89 -1.43 -5.47
CA PHE A 19 -1.49 -0.15 -5.10
C PHE A 19 -2.77 0.13 -5.89
N GLU A 20 -2.74 0.00 -7.21
CA GLU A 20 -3.91 0.22 -8.06
C GLU A 20 -5.06 -0.73 -7.74
N GLU A 21 -4.76 -2.01 -7.52
CA GLU A 21 -5.79 -2.97 -7.12
C GLU A 21 -6.42 -2.60 -5.78
N LEU A 22 -5.63 -2.12 -4.82
CA LEU A 22 -6.17 -1.65 -3.54
C LEU A 22 -7.05 -0.41 -3.72
N LEU A 23 -6.67 0.55 -4.56
CA LEU A 23 -7.52 1.70 -4.85
C LEU A 23 -8.88 1.28 -5.45
N GLN A 24 -8.88 0.29 -6.34
CA GLN A 24 -10.10 -0.28 -6.92
C GLN A 24 -10.94 -1.01 -5.88
N ASP A 25 -10.31 -1.90 -5.09
CA ASP A 25 -10.96 -2.69 -4.03
C ASP A 25 -11.65 -1.78 -2.99
N TYR A 26 -11.03 -0.63 -2.68
CA TYR A 26 -11.55 0.38 -1.74
C TYR A 26 -12.31 1.54 -2.40
N GLN A 27 -12.56 1.49 -3.71
CA GLN A 27 -13.25 2.55 -4.47
C GLN A 27 -12.73 3.95 -4.15
N THR A 28 -11.42 4.08 -4.04
CA THR A 28 -10.73 5.26 -3.53
C THR A 28 -9.95 5.94 -4.65
N SER A 29 -10.03 7.27 -4.72
CA SER A 29 -9.22 8.07 -5.67
C SER A 29 -7.77 8.18 -5.20
N ARG A 30 -6.81 8.21 -6.15
CA ARG A 30 -5.38 8.44 -5.89
C ARG A 30 -5.11 9.70 -5.07
N ASP A 31 -5.90 10.75 -5.26
CA ASP A 31 -5.68 12.05 -4.61
C ASP A 31 -6.27 12.13 -3.20
N SER A 32 -6.76 11.02 -2.66
CA SER A 32 -7.36 10.99 -1.33
C SER A 32 -6.35 10.70 -0.23
N ALA A 33 -6.61 11.20 0.98
CA ALA A 33 -5.86 10.84 2.18
C ALA A 33 -5.89 9.33 2.48
N VAL A 34 -6.92 8.62 2.00
CA VAL A 34 -7.02 7.16 2.12
C VAL A 34 -5.97 6.49 1.23
N ALA A 35 -5.79 6.96 0.00
CA ALA A 35 -4.77 6.47 -0.92
C ALA A 35 -3.36 6.69 -0.38
N GLU A 36 -3.08 7.84 0.24
CA GLU A 36 -1.81 8.10 0.91
C GLU A 36 -1.54 7.13 2.07
N GLY A 37 -2.58 6.83 2.86
CA GLY A 37 -2.51 5.82 3.93
C GLY A 37 -2.24 4.41 3.40
N ILE A 38 -2.89 4.02 2.30
CA ILE A 38 -2.65 2.75 1.61
C ILE A 38 -1.21 2.68 1.12
N LEU A 39 -0.72 3.71 0.42
CA LEU A 39 0.64 3.76 -0.11
C LEU A 39 1.69 3.65 1.01
N THR A 40 1.52 4.43 2.08
CA THR A 40 2.43 4.41 3.24
C THR A 40 2.51 3.01 3.86
N ARG A 41 1.37 2.34 4.02
CA ARG A 41 1.30 0.99 4.59
C ARG A 41 1.90 -0.06 3.65
N LEU A 42 1.71 0.09 2.35
CA LEU A 42 2.27 -0.78 1.33
C LEU A 42 3.80 -0.76 1.34
N ILE A 43 4.39 0.44 1.30
CA ILE A 43 5.84 0.61 1.36
C ILE A 43 6.39 0.09 2.68
N PHE A 44 5.75 0.40 3.82
CA PHE A 44 6.17 -0.13 5.11
C PHE A 44 6.16 -1.68 5.14
N THR A 45 5.12 -2.31 4.58
CA THR A 45 5.02 -3.77 4.52
C THR A 45 6.10 -4.37 3.62
N TYR A 46 6.41 -3.70 2.50
CA TYR A 46 7.53 -4.07 1.64
C TYR A 46 8.87 -3.95 2.37
N ASP A 47 9.11 -2.87 3.13
CA ASP A 47 10.36 -2.68 3.87
C ASP A 47 10.57 -3.75 4.96
N LEU A 48 9.50 -4.38 5.45
CA LEU A 48 9.56 -5.56 6.33
C LEU A 48 9.96 -6.86 5.62
N GLY A 49 10.23 -6.82 4.31
CA GLY A 49 10.69 -7.96 3.52
C GLY A 49 9.57 -8.74 2.82
N VAL A 50 8.33 -8.26 2.86
CA VAL A 50 7.24 -8.91 2.11
C VAL A 50 7.40 -8.61 0.63
N ARG A 51 7.44 -9.65 -0.20
CA ARG A 51 7.57 -9.56 -1.66
C ARG A 51 6.43 -10.26 -2.41
N ASP A 52 5.60 -11.03 -1.69
CA ASP A 52 4.43 -11.68 -2.26
C ASP A 52 3.28 -10.65 -2.45
N PRO A 53 2.75 -10.47 -3.67
CA PRO A 53 1.71 -9.47 -3.94
C PRO A 53 0.42 -9.68 -3.15
N VAL A 54 0.02 -10.93 -2.91
CA VAL A 54 -1.20 -11.25 -2.17
C VAL A 54 -1.03 -10.89 -0.70
N LEU A 55 0.11 -11.25 -0.10
CA LEU A 55 0.45 -10.86 1.26
C LEU A 55 0.57 -9.34 1.41
N LEU A 56 1.20 -8.66 0.45
CA LEU A 56 1.28 -7.20 0.43
C LEU A 56 -0.12 -6.57 0.45
N LYS A 57 -1.04 -7.02 -0.42
CA LYS A 57 -2.43 -6.55 -0.40
C LYS A 57 -3.08 -6.77 0.96
N MET A 58 -3.05 -8.00 1.49
CA MET A 58 -3.71 -8.33 2.76
C MET A 58 -3.18 -7.51 3.95
N LEU A 59 -1.87 -7.29 4.02
CA LEU A 59 -1.22 -6.61 5.14
C LEU A 59 -1.23 -5.07 5.01
N THR A 60 -1.40 -4.57 3.79
CA THR A 60 -1.58 -3.15 3.49
C THR A 60 -2.94 -2.64 3.96
N VAL A 61 -3.92 -3.51 4.15
CA VAL A 61 -5.24 -3.14 4.70
C VAL A 61 -5.13 -2.83 6.20
N PRO A 62 -5.27 -1.57 6.64
CA PRO A 62 -5.25 -1.24 8.06
C PRO A 62 -6.69 -1.00 8.50
N PHE A 63 -7.32 -1.95 9.20
CA PHE A 63 -8.50 -1.74 10.07
C PHE A 63 -9.45 -0.58 9.69
N LEU A 64 -9.84 -0.41 8.42
CA LEU A 64 -10.67 0.74 7.97
C LEU A 64 -12.03 0.77 8.69
N ARG A 65 -12.38 -0.31 9.39
CA ARG A 65 -13.54 -0.40 10.28
C ARG A 65 -13.48 0.42 11.57
N GLN A 66 -12.33 0.95 12.02
CA GLN A 66 -12.28 1.61 13.34
C GLN A 66 -12.48 3.13 13.34
N ARG A 67 -12.42 3.82 12.19
CA ARG A 67 -12.70 5.28 12.15
C ARG A 67 -14.15 5.66 11.84
N LEU A 68 -15.02 4.70 11.52
CA LEU A 68 -16.44 4.97 11.27
C LEU A 68 -17.34 4.73 12.51
N SER A 69 -16.78 4.30 13.65
CA SER A 69 -17.54 4.03 14.89
C SER A 69 -17.28 5.05 16.00
N GLY A 70 -16.66 6.19 15.69
CA GLY A 70 -16.16 7.15 16.68
C GLY A 70 -16.66 8.58 16.48
N THR A 71 -17.96 8.78 16.27
CA THR A 71 -18.65 10.05 16.50
C THR A 71 -20.05 9.73 17.00
N GLN A 72 -20.16 9.59 18.32
CA GLN A 72 -21.42 9.82 19.06
C GLN A 72 -21.60 11.32 19.27
#